data_AF-A0A935LI60-F1
#
_entry.id   AF-A0A935LI60-F1
#
_cell.length_a   1.000
_cell.length_b   1.000
_cell.length_c   1.000
_cell.angle_alpha   90.00
_cell.angle_beta   90.00
_cell.angle_gamma   90.00
#
_symmetry.space_group_name_H-M   'P 1'
#
loop_
_entity.id
_entity.type
_entity.pdbx_description
1 polymer ?
#
loop_
_entity_poly.entity_id
_entity_poly.type
_entity_poly.pdbx_seq_one_letter_code
_entity_poly.pdbx_strand_id
1 'polypeptide(L)'
;MRDADGWPCRSVDRAALRSGGAEVVEKKVELPLRWLRSMVAVQAYQAAMHKVLEVGAVPALRFLRSLPKASTSKTPLWVVAGPQGLRTTAQSDTGGVRFTDSSRLRVLQGLLPHAQSLTLYADAQGQASAWCVDFGALRLTLVLSAEVWRGFSGEGQALHALVLAGDTHPASAVRAQLHWQDVLQADVLAQQIGWPQPAVQQALQVLGASGLVGYDLVHHAYFHRELPFDLSLLEDLNPRLADAGLAAKGCGAIGLRIPAGGHRAKALM
;
A
#
# COMPACT_ATOMS: atom_id res chain seq x y z
N MET A 1 -30.85 21.81 -3.33
CA MET A 1 -30.95 21.35 -4.73
C MET A 1 -31.55 19.95 -4.68
N ARG A 2 -32.65 19.68 -5.39
CA ARG A 2 -33.29 18.34 -5.46
C ARG A 2 -32.82 17.66 -6.75
N ASP A 3 -32.66 16.34 -6.74
CA ASP A 3 -32.37 15.58 -7.95
C ASP A 3 -33.63 15.33 -8.79
N ALA A 4 -33.46 14.70 -9.96
CA ALA A 4 -34.51 14.45 -10.95
C ALA A 4 -35.68 13.59 -10.40
N ASP A 5 -35.48 12.89 -9.29
CA ASP A 5 -36.48 12.04 -8.64
C ASP A 5 -37.11 12.70 -7.39
N GLY A 6 -36.80 13.98 -7.14
CA GLY A 6 -37.47 14.79 -6.12
C GLY A 6 -36.98 14.56 -4.68
N TRP A 7 -35.86 13.87 -4.48
CA TRP A 7 -35.34 13.60 -3.15
C TRP A 7 -34.58 14.83 -2.61
N PRO A 8 -34.83 15.24 -1.35
CA PRO A 8 -34.04 16.28 -0.73
C PRO A 8 -32.62 15.74 -0.48
N CYS A 9 -31.63 16.34 -1.16
CA CYS A 9 -30.22 16.10 -0.88
C CYS A 9 -29.87 16.61 0.54
N ARG A 10 -30.07 15.74 1.53
CA ARG A 10 -29.48 15.83 2.87
C ARG A 10 -28.24 14.94 2.84
N SER A 11 -27.13 15.41 3.41
CA SER A 11 -25.90 14.64 3.59
C SER A 11 -26.22 13.27 4.18
N VAL A 12 -26.20 12.21 3.37
CA VAL A 12 -26.63 10.89 3.81
C VAL A 12 -25.45 10.25 4.54
N ASP A 13 -25.47 10.26 5.87
CA ASP A 13 -24.47 9.58 6.71
C ASP A 13 -24.49 8.04 6.59
N ARG A 14 -25.34 7.48 5.71
CA ARG A 14 -25.54 6.04 5.50
C ARG A 14 -25.95 5.72 4.07
N ALA A 15 -25.18 4.90 3.36
CA ALA A 15 -25.64 4.26 2.13
C ALA A 15 -26.15 2.86 2.46
N ALA A 16 -27.34 2.50 1.97
CA ALA A 16 -27.89 1.15 2.14
C ALA A 16 -27.93 0.46 0.78
N LEU A 17 -27.25 -0.67 0.65
CA LEU A 17 -27.23 -1.49 -0.56
C LEU A 17 -27.99 -2.78 -0.28
N ARG A 18 -29.02 -3.06 -1.07
CA ARG A 18 -29.83 -4.28 -0.96
C ARG A 18 -29.51 -5.22 -2.10
N SER A 19 -29.09 -6.44 -1.79
CA SER A 19 -28.85 -7.49 -2.77
C SER A 19 -29.33 -8.84 -2.23
N GLY A 20 -30.18 -9.54 -3.01
CA GLY A 20 -30.62 -10.90 -2.69
C GLY A 20 -31.33 -11.07 -1.33
N GLY A 21 -31.96 -10.02 -0.80
CA GLY A 21 -32.62 -10.04 0.52
C GLY A 21 -31.73 -9.63 1.71
N ALA A 22 -30.44 -9.37 1.47
CA ALA A 22 -29.54 -8.80 2.47
C ALA A 22 -29.44 -7.27 2.30
N GLU A 23 -29.50 -6.54 3.41
CA GLU A 23 -29.27 -5.10 3.47
C GLU A 23 -27.91 -4.83 4.11
N VAL A 24 -27.01 -4.21 3.34
CA VAL A 24 -25.71 -3.75 3.82
C VAL A 24 -25.81 -2.25 4.05
N VAL A 25 -25.64 -1.81 5.30
CA VAL A 25 -25.61 -0.40 5.65
C VAL A 25 -24.15 0.04 5.78
N GLU A 26 -23.70 0.85 4.85
CA GLU A 26 -22.43 1.54 4.91
C GLU A 26 -22.54 2.70 5.92
N LYS A 27 -21.63 2.72 6.90
CA LYS A 27 -21.57 3.75 7.93
C LYS A 27 -20.31 4.56 7.74
N LYS A 28 -20.43 5.88 7.84
CA LYS A 28 -19.26 6.75 7.96
C LYS A 28 -18.54 6.45 9.29
N VAL A 29 -17.24 6.17 9.20
CA VAL A 29 -16.38 5.87 10.37
C VAL A 29 -15.33 6.97 10.46
N GLU A 30 -15.02 7.42 11.68
CA GLU A 30 -13.87 8.31 11.89
C GLU A 30 -12.58 7.57 11.53
N LEU A 31 -11.80 8.13 10.61
CA LEU A 31 -10.61 7.49 10.08
C LEU A 31 -9.46 7.61 11.10
N PRO A 32 -9.03 6.53 11.77
CA PRO A 32 -7.95 6.63 12.75
C PRO A 32 -6.63 6.98 12.03
N LEU A 33 -5.79 7.81 12.65
CA LEU A 33 -4.51 8.25 12.07
C LEU A 33 -3.62 7.07 11.61
N ARG A 34 -3.64 5.94 12.32
CA ARG A 34 -2.90 4.72 11.92
C ARG A 34 -3.36 4.11 10.58
N TRP A 35 -4.65 4.23 10.26
CA TRP A 35 -5.20 3.74 8.99
C TRP A 35 -4.75 4.64 7.87
N LEU A 36 -4.82 5.94 8.10
CA LEU A 36 -4.37 6.94 7.16
C LEU A 36 -2.89 6.75 6.75
N ARG A 37 -2.01 6.62 7.74
CA ARG A 37 -0.58 6.32 7.50
C ARG A 37 -0.39 5.04 6.68
N SER A 38 -1.22 4.02 6.92
CA SER A 38 -1.18 2.77 6.15
C SER A 38 -1.67 2.95 4.71
N MET A 39 -2.75 3.72 4.49
CA MET A 39 -3.32 3.99 3.15
C MET A 39 -2.35 4.77 2.24
N VAL A 40 -1.56 5.64 2.85
CA VAL A 40 -0.47 6.38 2.21
C VAL A 40 0.70 5.43 1.91
N ALA A 41 1.21 4.73 2.93
CA ALA A 41 2.40 3.89 2.80
C ALA A 41 2.22 2.71 1.82
N VAL A 42 1.02 2.10 1.77
CA VAL A 42 0.75 0.95 0.89
C VAL A 42 0.92 1.29 -0.59
N GLN A 43 0.81 2.57 -1.00
CA GLN A 43 1.03 2.95 -2.40
C GLN A 43 2.50 2.83 -2.81
N ALA A 44 3.43 3.19 -1.92
CA ALA A 44 4.86 3.05 -2.18
C ALA A 44 5.23 1.57 -2.38
N TYR A 45 4.65 0.69 -1.56
CA TYR A 45 4.82 -0.75 -1.73
C TYR A 45 4.27 -1.25 -3.05
N GLN A 46 3.04 -0.88 -3.40
CA GLN A 46 2.44 -1.28 -4.67
C GLN A 46 3.24 -0.78 -5.88
N ALA A 47 3.74 0.45 -5.85
CA ALA A 47 4.57 1.00 -6.93
C ALA A 47 5.89 0.24 -7.13
N ALA A 48 6.39 -0.45 -6.10
CA ALA A 48 7.61 -1.26 -6.14
C ALA A 48 7.36 -2.75 -6.45
N MET A 49 6.10 -3.17 -6.60
CA MET A 49 5.76 -4.56 -6.86
C MET A 49 5.77 -4.89 -8.36
N HIS A 50 6.12 -6.13 -8.66
CA HIS A 50 5.97 -6.71 -9.99
C HIS A 50 5.05 -7.92 -9.96
N LYS A 51 4.43 -8.23 -11.10
CA LYS A 51 3.63 -9.46 -11.28
C LYS A 51 4.54 -10.68 -11.19
N VAL A 52 4.14 -11.67 -10.40
CA VAL A 52 4.92 -12.91 -10.17
C VAL A 52 4.19 -14.12 -10.73
N LEU A 53 2.91 -14.29 -10.38
CA LEU A 53 2.10 -15.43 -10.79
C LEU A 53 0.71 -14.96 -11.23
N GLU A 54 0.11 -15.67 -12.17
CA GLU A 54 -1.29 -15.53 -12.53
C GLU A 54 -1.90 -16.91 -12.71
N VAL A 55 -3.12 -17.07 -12.24
CA VAL A 55 -3.85 -18.32 -12.37
C VAL A 55 -5.36 -18.07 -12.51
N GLY A 56 -6.07 -18.96 -13.20
CA GLY A 56 -7.52 -18.92 -13.26
C GLY A 56 -8.18 -19.11 -11.89
N ALA A 57 -9.44 -18.71 -11.78
CA ALA A 57 -10.20 -18.78 -10.52
C ALA A 57 -10.31 -20.19 -9.91
N VAL A 58 -10.44 -21.24 -10.73
CA VAL A 58 -10.61 -22.62 -10.24
C VAL A 58 -9.35 -23.15 -9.54
N PRO A 59 -8.14 -23.10 -10.15
CA PRO A 59 -6.93 -23.49 -9.42
C PRO A 59 -6.61 -22.53 -8.25
N ALA A 60 -6.94 -21.24 -8.34
CA ALA A 60 -6.82 -20.30 -7.21
C ALA A 60 -7.67 -20.74 -6.01
N LEU A 61 -8.93 -21.10 -6.25
CA LEU A 61 -9.86 -21.52 -5.20
C LEU A 61 -9.41 -22.85 -4.58
N ARG A 62 -8.93 -23.79 -5.40
CA ARG A 62 -8.34 -25.05 -4.92
C ARG A 62 -7.13 -24.78 -4.02
N PHE A 63 -6.23 -23.89 -4.46
CA PHE A 63 -5.08 -23.49 -3.68
C PHE A 63 -5.49 -22.89 -2.33
N LEU A 64 -6.39 -21.90 -2.30
CA LEU A 64 -6.81 -21.30 -1.03
C LEU A 64 -7.49 -22.29 -0.09
N ARG A 65 -8.24 -23.26 -0.62
CA ARG A 65 -8.86 -24.33 0.17
C ARG A 65 -7.85 -25.34 0.71
N SER A 66 -6.71 -25.51 0.04
CA SER A 66 -5.62 -26.39 0.48
C SER A 66 -4.73 -25.77 1.56
N LEU A 67 -4.83 -24.45 1.79
CA LEU A 67 -4.03 -23.77 2.80
C LEU A 67 -4.31 -24.31 4.21
N PRO A 68 -3.30 -24.35 5.10
CA PRO A 68 -3.47 -24.80 6.47
C PRO A 68 -4.58 -24.04 7.20
N LYS A 69 -5.43 -24.79 7.92
CA LYS A 69 -6.52 -24.18 8.70
C LYS A 69 -6.03 -23.50 9.99
N ALA A 70 -4.90 -23.95 10.53
CA ALA A 70 -4.25 -23.32 11.68
C ALA A 70 -3.47 -22.07 11.23
N SER A 71 -3.26 -21.12 12.15
CA SER A 71 -2.42 -19.94 11.86
C SER A 71 -0.99 -20.38 11.55
N THR A 72 -0.48 -19.87 10.43
CA THR A 72 0.92 -20.03 10.00
C THR A 72 1.74 -18.77 10.28
N SER A 73 1.36 -17.99 11.29
CA SER A 73 2.03 -16.73 11.67
C SER A 73 3.50 -16.90 12.06
N LYS A 74 3.89 -18.08 12.56
CA LYS A 74 5.27 -18.37 12.98
C LYS A 74 6.18 -18.87 11.85
N THR A 75 5.61 -19.26 10.72
CA THR A 75 6.35 -19.88 9.61
C THR A 75 6.00 -19.17 8.31
N PRO A 76 6.89 -18.34 7.76
CA PRO A 76 6.65 -17.73 6.47
C PRO A 76 6.51 -18.83 5.40
N LEU A 77 5.58 -18.61 4.48
CA LEU A 77 5.32 -19.50 3.36
C LEU A 77 5.54 -18.72 2.05
N TRP A 78 5.95 -19.44 1.02
CA TRP A 78 6.09 -18.94 -0.33
C TRP A 78 5.09 -19.63 -1.23
N VAL A 79 4.36 -18.85 -2.01
CA VAL A 79 3.49 -19.33 -3.07
C VAL A 79 4.31 -19.45 -4.32
N VAL A 80 4.34 -20.65 -4.89
CA VAL A 80 5.09 -20.94 -6.11
C VAL A 80 4.19 -21.63 -7.11
N ALA A 81 4.57 -21.54 -8.39
CA ALA A 81 3.93 -22.34 -9.42
C ALA A 81 4.16 -23.84 -9.17
N GLY A 82 3.13 -24.61 -9.44
CA GLY A 82 3.12 -26.06 -9.39
C GLY A 82 2.36 -26.65 -10.57
N PRO A 83 2.45 -27.97 -10.79
CA PRO A 83 1.86 -28.61 -11.97
C PRO A 83 0.33 -28.52 -12.04
N GLN A 84 -0.34 -28.29 -10.90
CA GLN A 84 -1.80 -28.14 -10.81
C GLN A 84 -2.27 -26.72 -10.48
N GLY A 85 -1.40 -25.72 -10.65
CA GLY A 85 -1.67 -24.32 -10.27
C GLY A 85 -0.72 -23.84 -9.20
N LEU A 86 -1.25 -23.28 -8.10
CA LEU A 86 -0.42 -22.73 -7.02
C LEU A 86 -0.18 -23.77 -5.92
N ARG A 87 0.99 -23.71 -5.27
CA ARG A 87 1.33 -24.49 -4.07
C ARG A 87 2.11 -23.65 -3.08
N THR A 88 2.10 -24.04 -1.80
CA THR A 88 2.93 -23.42 -0.76
C THR A 88 4.20 -24.23 -0.50
N THR A 89 5.30 -23.53 -0.21
CA THR A 89 6.54 -24.11 0.32
C THR A 89 7.01 -23.29 1.53
N ALA A 90 7.68 -23.94 2.48
CA ALA A 90 8.32 -23.26 3.62
C ALA A 90 9.76 -22.81 3.29
N GLN A 91 10.33 -23.31 2.19
CA GLN A 91 11.63 -22.88 1.71
C GLN A 91 11.49 -21.57 0.93
N SER A 92 12.42 -20.64 1.14
CA SER A 92 12.48 -19.40 0.37
C SER A 92 12.68 -19.70 -1.11
N ASP A 93 11.86 -19.10 -1.95
CA ASP A 93 11.90 -19.23 -3.40
C ASP A 93 11.95 -17.83 -4.03
N THR A 94 12.90 -17.61 -4.93
CA THR A 94 13.12 -16.30 -5.58
C THR A 94 12.02 -15.97 -6.59
N GLY A 95 11.34 -16.97 -7.15
CA GLY A 95 10.16 -16.80 -8.00
C GLY A 95 8.85 -16.93 -7.23
N GLY A 96 8.90 -17.01 -5.90
CA GLY A 96 7.74 -17.22 -5.05
C GLY A 96 7.23 -15.95 -4.37
N VAL A 97 5.92 -15.88 -4.15
CA VAL A 97 5.30 -14.79 -3.39
C VAL A 97 5.26 -15.13 -1.91
N ARG A 98 5.99 -14.37 -1.10
CA ARG A 98 6.06 -14.55 0.35
C ARG A 98 4.78 -14.05 1.03
N PHE A 99 4.24 -14.84 1.95
CA PHE A 99 3.19 -14.42 2.88
C PHE A 99 3.33 -15.13 4.23
N THR A 100 2.83 -14.50 5.28
CA THR A 100 2.62 -15.14 6.59
C THR A 100 1.14 -15.27 6.89
N ASP A 101 0.78 -16.23 7.73
CA ASP A 101 -0.59 -16.50 8.17
C ASP A 101 -1.64 -16.66 7.04
N SER A 102 -1.92 -17.92 6.69
CA SER A 102 -2.95 -18.31 5.71
C SER A 102 -4.35 -17.77 6.01
N SER A 103 -4.67 -17.42 7.26
CA SER A 103 -5.98 -16.86 7.61
C SER A 103 -6.24 -15.53 6.91
N ARG A 104 -5.20 -14.74 6.62
CA ARG A 104 -5.30 -13.44 5.95
C ARG A 104 -5.79 -13.53 4.51
N LEU A 105 -5.60 -14.69 3.85
CA LEU A 105 -6.04 -14.94 2.48
C LEU A 105 -7.47 -15.48 2.39
N ARG A 106 -8.11 -15.81 3.52
CA ARG A 106 -9.44 -16.45 3.50
C ARG A 106 -10.54 -15.55 2.98
N VAL A 107 -10.37 -14.23 3.13
CA VAL A 107 -11.32 -13.26 2.56
C VAL A 107 -11.51 -13.47 1.04
N LEU A 108 -10.47 -13.92 0.35
CA LEU A 108 -10.52 -14.19 -1.09
C LEU A 108 -11.28 -15.48 -1.44
N GLN A 109 -11.43 -16.43 -0.51
CA GLN A 109 -12.11 -17.71 -0.78
C GLN A 109 -13.58 -17.53 -1.15
N GLY A 110 -14.27 -16.56 -0.54
CA GLY A 110 -15.66 -16.24 -0.86
C GLY A 110 -15.82 -15.48 -2.17
N LEU A 111 -14.75 -14.87 -2.67
CA LEU A 111 -14.74 -14.02 -3.86
C LEU A 111 -14.43 -14.80 -5.14
N LEU A 112 -13.49 -15.75 -5.06
CA LEU A 112 -13.02 -16.53 -6.20
C LEU A 112 -14.10 -17.28 -6.99
N PRO A 113 -15.22 -17.76 -6.41
CA PRO A 113 -16.29 -18.38 -7.21
C PRO A 113 -16.90 -17.47 -8.28
N HIS A 114 -16.77 -16.15 -8.12
CA HIS A 114 -17.29 -15.14 -9.06
C HIS A 114 -16.18 -14.52 -9.92
N ALA A 115 -14.92 -14.90 -9.69
CA ALA A 115 -13.76 -14.32 -10.34
C ALA A 115 -13.41 -15.06 -11.64
N GLN A 116 -12.68 -14.38 -12.52
CA GLN A 116 -12.06 -14.93 -13.71
C GLN A 116 -10.64 -15.42 -13.41
N SER A 117 -9.83 -14.58 -12.73
CA SER A 117 -8.43 -14.88 -12.41
C SER A 117 -7.98 -14.30 -11.07
N LEU A 118 -6.83 -14.81 -10.60
CA LEU A 118 -6.09 -14.31 -9.46
C LEU A 118 -4.64 -14.06 -9.90
N THR A 119 -4.19 -12.82 -9.72
CA THR A 119 -2.81 -12.39 -10.01
C THR A 119 -2.10 -12.02 -8.71
N LEU A 120 -0.88 -12.54 -8.54
CA LEU A 120 -0.04 -12.30 -7.39
C LEU A 120 1.11 -11.39 -7.78
N TYR A 121 1.34 -10.40 -6.92
CA TYR A 121 2.43 -9.45 -7.02
C TYR A 121 3.30 -9.54 -5.76
N ALA A 122 4.58 -9.25 -5.91
CA ALA A 122 5.51 -9.15 -4.80
C ALA A 122 6.51 -8.01 -5.06
N ASP A 123 7.00 -7.41 -3.98
CA ASP A 123 8.19 -6.58 -4.08
C ASP A 123 9.46 -7.44 -4.12
N ALA A 124 10.55 -6.88 -4.64
CA ALA A 124 11.83 -7.57 -4.78
C ALA A 124 12.46 -8.00 -3.44
N GLN A 125 12.06 -7.39 -2.32
CA GLN A 125 12.56 -7.69 -0.98
C GLN A 125 11.67 -8.68 -0.21
N GLY A 126 10.55 -9.13 -0.80
CA GLY A 126 9.53 -9.95 -0.16
C GLY A 126 8.93 -9.30 1.11
N GLN A 127 8.84 -7.97 1.17
CA GLN A 127 8.29 -7.24 2.32
C GLN A 127 6.77 -7.06 2.27
N ALA A 128 6.19 -7.12 1.08
CA ALA A 128 4.77 -7.06 0.84
C ALA A 128 4.40 -7.91 -0.39
N SER A 129 3.17 -8.38 -0.40
CA SER A 129 2.54 -9.04 -1.54
C SER A 129 1.17 -8.46 -1.81
N ALA A 130 0.74 -8.47 -3.07
CA ALA A 130 -0.61 -8.11 -3.43
C ALA A 130 -1.29 -9.24 -4.20
N TRP A 131 -2.58 -9.39 -3.92
CA TRP A 131 -3.44 -10.46 -4.40
C TRP A 131 -4.62 -9.82 -5.09
N CYS A 132 -4.59 -9.86 -6.41
CA CYS A 132 -5.53 -9.18 -7.28
C CYS A 132 -6.53 -10.19 -7.85
N VAL A 133 -7.78 -10.11 -7.41
CA VAL A 133 -8.89 -10.92 -7.93
C VAL A 133 -9.60 -10.13 -9.02
N ASP A 134 -9.64 -10.69 -10.22
CA ASP A 134 -10.31 -10.11 -11.38
C ASP A 134 -11.69 -10.74 -11.59
N PHE A 135 -12.73 -9.94 -11.74
CA PHE A 135 -14.09 -10.37 -12.05
C PHE A 135 -14.54 -9.92 -13.46
N GLY A 136 -13.64 -9.32 -14.25
CA GLY A 136 -13.89 -8.75 -15.58
C GLY A 136 -14.22 -7.27 -15.51
N ALA A 137 -15.37 -6.90 -14.94
CA ALA A 137 -15.80 -5.51 -14.84
C ALA A 137 -15.27 -4.77 -13.61
N LEU A 138 -14.82 -5.52 -12.59
CA LEU A 138 -14.32 -5.00 -11.33
C LEU A 138 -13.16 -5.85 -10.84
N ARG A 139 -12.33 -5.25 -10.00
CA ARG A 139 -11.13 -5.88 -9.47
C ARG A 139 -10.98 -5.56 -7.99
N LEU A 140 -10.56 -6.56 -7.23
CA LEU A 140 -10.26 -6.41 -5.81
C LEU A 140 -8.78 -6.73 -5.57
N THR A 141 -8.06 -5.76 -5.00
CA THR A 141 -6.65 -5.92 -4.64
C THR A 141 -6.50 -5.98 -3.13
N LEU A 142 -6.03 -7.12 -2.62
CA LEU A 142 -5.64 -7.29 -1.22
C LEU A 142 -4.13 -7.17 -1.10
N VAL A 143 -3.65 -6.15 -0.41
CA VAL A 143 -2.21 -5.96 -0.14
C VAL A 143 -1.89 -6.42 1.28
N LEU A 144 -0.91 -7.30 1.41
CA LEU A 144 -0.45 -7.88 2.67
C LEU A 144 0.99 -7.52 2.92
N SER A 145 1.30 -7.10 4.14
CA SER A 145 2.66 -7.04 4.63
C SER A 145 3.19 -8.44 4.91
N ALA A 146 4.51 -8.59 4.83
CA ALA A 146 5.18 -9.86 4.98
C ALA A 146 4.96 -10.51 6.35
N GLU A 147 4.85 -9.71 7.42
CA GLU A 147 4.61 -10.19 8.79
C GLU A 147 3.25 -9.71 9.31
N VAL A 148 2.61 -10.49 10.17
CA VAL A 148 1.30 -10.14 10.75
C VAL A 148 1.38 -8.94 11.68
N TRP A 149 2.51 -8.77 12.39
CA TRP A 149 2.74 -7.65 13.31
C TRP A 149 3.34 -6.41 12.63
N ARG A 150 3.77 -6.51 11.37
CA ARG A 150 4.35 -5.38 10.61
C ARG A 150 3.25 -4.72 9.80
N GLY A 151 2.76 -3.57 10.26
CA GLY A 151 1.82 -2.75 9.49
C GLY A 151 2.55 -1.78 8.58
N PHE A 152 1.89 -1.39 7.47
CA PHE A 152 2.41 -0.38 6.54
C PHE A 152 2.65 1.00 7.20
N SER A 153 1.94 1.29 8.29
CA SER A 153 1.99 2.57 9.03
C SER A 153 3.37 2.97 9.60
N GLY A 154 4.36 2.07 9.64
CA GLY A 154 5.67 2.31 10.26
C GLY A 154 6.86 2.32 9.29
N GLU A 155 6.61 2.18 7.99
CA GLU A 155 7.64 1.92 7.00
C GLU A 155 8.06 3.23 6.29
N GLY A 156 9.35 3.55 6.37
CA GLY A 156 9.90 4.84 5.94
C GLY A 156 9.94 5.09 4.43
N GLN A 157 9.29 4.27 3.59
CA GLN A 157 9.31 4.44 2.13
C GLN A 157 8.57 5.70 1.67
N ALA A 158 7.36 5.95 2.22
CA ALA A 158 6.63 7.18 1.95
C ALA A 158 7.39 8.41 2.45
N LEU A 159 8.09 8.28 3.58
CA LEU A 159 8.97 9.32 4.14
C LEU A 159 10.18 9.58 3.24
N HIS A 160 10.83 8.52 2.76
CA HIS A 160 12.02 8.64 1.90
C HIS A 160 11.69 9.39 0.60
N ALA A 161 10.50 9.19 0.04
CA ALA A 161 10.03 9.96 -1.11
C ALA A 161 9.92 11.47 -0.78
N LEU A 162 9.40 11.83 0.40
CA LEU A 162 9.29 13.22 0.84
C LEU A 162 10.66 13.87 1.10
N VAL A 163 11.61 13.12 1.67
CA VAL A 163 12.97 13.61 1.95
C VAL A 163 13.79 13.80 0.66
N LEU A 164 13.58 12.93 -0.33
CA LEU A 164 14.25 13.05 -1.64
C LEU A 164 13.59 14.06 -2.58
N ALA A 165 12.51 14.72 -2.17
CA ALA A 165 11.87 15.75 -2.97
C ALA A 165 12.86 16.91 -3.18
N GLY A 166 13.43 16.99 -4.39
CA GLY A 166 14.34 18.06 -4.77
C GLY A 166 13.58 19.31 -5.23
N ASP A 167 14.20 20.48 -5.06
CA ASP A 167 13.60 21.77 -5.42
C ASP A 167 13.42 21.95 -6.94
N THR A 168 14.23 21.26 -7.76
CA THR A 168 14.21 21.40 -9.23
C THR A 168 12.91 20.92 -9.87
N HIS A 169 12.27 19.92 -9.28
CA HIS A 169 11.07 19.27 -9.82
C HIS A 169 10.00 19.15 -8.73
N PRO A 170 9.35 20.27 -8.35
CA PRO A 170 8.43 20.29 -7.23
C PRO A 170 7.17 19.48 -7.53
N ALA A 171 6.74 18.65 -6.58
CA ALA A 171 5.53 17.83 -6.71
C ALA A 171 4.25 18.67 -6.94
N SER A 172 4.24 19.95 -6.56
CA SER A 172 3.14 20.88 -6.82
C SER A 172 2.88 21.10 -8.31
N ALA A 173 3.91 21.03 -9.17
CA ALA A 173 3.74 21.17 -10.62
C ALA A 173 3.03 19.95 -11.22
N VAL A 174 3.35 18.74 -10.75
CA VAL A 174 2.62 17.51 -11.14
C VAL A 174 1.20 17.52 -10.56
N ARG A 175 1.04 17.99 -9.31
CA ARG A 175 -0.28 18.15 -8.68
C ARG A 175 -1.21 19.04 -9.49
N ALA A 176 -0.69 20.12 -10.08
CA ALA A 176 -1.50 21.04 -10.90
C ALA A 176 -2.05 20.39 -12.19
N GLN A 177 -1.46 19.28 -12.63
CA GLN A 177 -1.92 18.50 -13.79
C GLN A 177 -2.92 17.40 -13.40
N LEU A 178 -3.13 17.15 -12.10
CA LEU A 178 -4.07 16.14 -11.63
C LEU A 178 -5.49 16.65 -11.87
N HIS A 179 -6.17 15.97 -12.79
CA HIS A 179 -7.62 16.05 -12.93
C HIS A 179 -8.20 14.73 -12.41
N TRP A 180 -9.52 14.61 -12.20
CA TRP A 180 -10.18 13.36 -11.76
C TRP A 180 -10.03 12.24 -12.81
N GLN A 181 -8.82 11.71 -12.90
CA GLN A 181 -8.31 10.76 -13.88
C GLN A 181 -8.11 9.42 -13.20
N ASP A 182 -8.63 8.38 -13.84
CA ASP A 182 -8.52 6.99 -13.43
C ASP A 182 -7.16 6.38 -13.74
N VAL A 183 -6.45 6.90 -14.75
CA VAL A 183 -5.11 6.43 -15.14
C VAL A 183 -4.15 7.61 -15.39
N LEU A 184 -3.07 7.65 -14.62
CA LEU A 184 -1.97 8.62 -14.68
C LEU A 184 -0.69 7.88 -15.05
N GLN A 185 -0.34 7.92 -16.33
CA GLN A 185 0.91 7.34 -16.84
C GLN A 185 2.06 8.35 -16.72
N ALA A 186 3.17 7.92 -16.11
CA ALA A 186 4.28 8.80 -15.78
C ALA A 186 5.03 9.31 -17.03
N ASP A 187 5.07 8.52 -18.10
CA ASP A 187 5.66 8.88 -19.39
C ASP A 187 4.82 9.96 -20.13
N VAL A 188 3.50 9.80 -20.14
CA VAL A 188 2.58 10.78 -20.74
C VAL A 188 2.67 12.11 -19.99
N LEU A 189 2.64 12.07 -18.65
CA LEU A 189 2.84 13.27 -17.83
C LEU A 189 4.20 13.90 -18.12
N ALA A 190 5.28 13.13 -18.12
CA ALA A 190 6.63 13.63 -18.41
C ALA A 190 6.73 14.38 -19.75
N GLN A 191 6.08 13.87 -20.79
CA GLN A 191 6.00 14.56 -22.08
C GLN A 191 5.22 15.89 -22.01
N GLN A 192 4.10 15.91 -21.28
CA GLN A 192 3.26 17.11 -21.14
C GLN A 192 3.96 18.25 -20.37
N ILE A 193 4.67 17.93 -19.29
CA ILE A 193 5.37 18.94 -18.46
C ILE A 193 6.80 19.20 -18.93
N GLY A 194 7.31 18.44 -19.91
CA GLY A 194 8.68 18.56 -20.41
C GLY A 194 9.74 18.13 -19.39
N TRP A 195 9.43 17.17 -18.53
CA TRP A 195 10.32 16.69 -17.45
C TRP A 195 10.87 15.29 -17.76
N PRO A 196 12.02 14.91 -17.18
CA PRO A 196 12.46 13.52 -17.21
C PRO A 196 11.44 12.61 -16.51
N GLN A 197 11.14 11.45 -17.10
CA GLN A 197 10.21 10.47 -16.52
C GLN A 197 10.55 10.09 -15.05
N PRO A 198 11.83 9.87 -14.67
CA PRO A 198 12.17 9.59 -13.28
C PRO A 198 11.79 10.73 -12.31
N ALA A 199 11.87 11.99 -12.75
CA ALA A 199 11.49 13.14 -11.92
C ALA A 199 9.95 13.19 -11.70
N VAL A 200 9.17 12.87 -12.74
CA VAL A 200 7.70 12.74 -12.60
C VAL A 200 7.33 11.57 -11.71
N GLN A 201 8.01 10.43 -11.82
CA GLN A 201 7.80 9.29 -10.93
C GLN A 201 8.08 9.63 -9.46
N GLN A 202 9.18 10.35 -9.18
CA GLN A 202 9.49 10.84 -7.84
C GLN A 202 8.42 11.79 -7.31
N ALA A 203 7.96 12.73 -8.13
CA ALA A 203 6.87 13.63 -7.78
C ALA A 203 5.56 12.86 -7.50
N LEU A 204 5.20 11.85 -8.28
CA LEU A 204 4.03 10.99 -8.04
C LEU A 204 4.18 10.16 -6.76
N GLN A 205 5.38 9.69 -6.42
CA GLN A 205 5.65 9.04 -5.13
C GLN A 205 5.43 10.00 -3.96
N VAL A 206 5.87 11.25 -4.07
CA VAL A 206 5.60 12.31 -3.09
C VAL A 206 4.10 12.55 -2.95
N LEU A 207 3.38 12.71 -4.05
CA LEU A 207 1.92 12.90 -4.02
C LEU A 207 1.18 11.68 -3.44
N GLY A 208 1.70 10.47 -3.66
CA GLY A 208 1.20 9.24 -3.06
C GLY A 208 1.43 9.21 -1.55
N ALA A 209 2.61 9.64 -1.11
CA ALA A 209 2.96 9.89 0.29
C ALA A 209 2.10 10.99 0.92
N SER A 210 1.55 11.89 0.10
CA SER A 210 0.59 12.92 0.50
C SER A 210 -0.88 12.49 0.34
N GLY A 211 -1.16 11.24 -0.04
CA GLY A 211 -2.53 10.76 -0.18
C GLY A 211 -3.34 11.39 -1.33
N LEU A 212 -2.68 12.04 -2.28
CA LEU A 212 -3.28 12.68 -3.47
C LEU A 212 -3.31 11.78 -4.71
N VAL A 213 -2.55 10.68 -4.69
CA VAL A 213 -2.61 9.65 -5.73
C VAL A 213 -2.58 8.26 -5.10
N GLY A 214 -3.16 7.29 -5.81
CA GLY A 214 -2.97 5.87 -5.57
C GLY A 214 -2.19 5.23 -6.72
N TYR A 215 -1.77 3.98 -6.56
CA TYR A 215 -1.09 3.18 -7.56
C TYR A 215 -1.91 1.93 -7.87
N ASP A 216 -2.15 1.68 -9.16
CA ASP A 216 -2.81 0.49 -9.67
C ASP A 216 -1.76 -0.47 -10.23
N LEU A 217 -1.66 -1.64 -9.60
CA LEU A 217 -0.72 -2.71 -9.96
C LEU A 217 -0.98 -3.34 -11.34
N VAL A 218 -2.21 -3.29 -11.84
CA VAL A 218 -2.55 -3.92 -13.12
C VAL A 218 -2.34 -2.97 -14.28
N HIS A 219 -2.73 -1.70 -14.11
CA HIS A 219 -2.46 -0.66 -15.10
C HIS A 219 -1.02 -0.14 -15.05
N HIS A 220 -0.26 -0.51 -14.01
CA HIS A 220 1.08 -0.02 -13.73
C HIS A 220 1.16 1.52 -13.70
N ALA A 221 0.09 2.14 -13.24
CA ALA A 221 -0.15 3.58 -13.33
C ALA A 221 -0.60 4.15 -11.99
N TYR A 222 -0.39 5.43 -11.81
CA TYR A 222 -1.01 6.15 -10.70
C TYR A 222 -2.48 6.46 -11.06
N PHE A 223 -3.29 6.79 -10.07
CA PHE A 223 -4.64 7.32 -10.27
C PHE A 223 -4.92 8.43 -9.28
N HIS A 224 -5.76 9.40 -9.66
CA HIS A 224 -6.09 10.51 -8.78
C HIS A 224 -7.00 10.04 -7.65
N ARG A 225 -6.65 10.38 -6.40
CA ARG A 225 -7.51 10.14 -5.24
C ARG A 225 -7.20 11.18 -4.18
N GLU A 226 -8.20 11.68 -3.47
CA GLU A 226 -7.96 12.60 -2.35
C GLU A 226 -8.38 11.93 -1.04
N LEU A 227 -7.41 11.66 -0.17
CA LEU A 227 -7.70 11.18 1.18
C LEU A 227 -8.14 12.36 2.06
N PRO A 228 -9.18 12.19 2.90
CA PRO A 228 -9.77 13.28 3.66
C PRO A 228 -8.94 13.60 4.92
N PHE A 229 -7.75 14.17 4.75
CA PHE A 229 -6.91 14.63 5.87
C PHE A 229 -5.97 15.77 5.47
N ASP A 230 -5.55 16.56 6.45
CA ASP A 230 -4.57 17.62 6.24
C ASP A 230 -3.14 17.08 6.35
N LEU A 231 -2.31 17.39 5.35
CA LEU A 231 -0.92 16.94 5.26
C LEU A 231 -0.03 17.50 6.36
N SER A 232 -0.38 18.66 6.91
CA SER A 232 0.29 19.25 8.08
C SER A 232 0.37 18.28 9.26
N LEU A 233 -0.66 17.42 9.42
CA LEU A 233 -0.68 16.40 10.45
C LEU A 233 0.37 15.30 10.21
N LEU A 234 0.74 15.00 8.96
CA LEU A 234 1.66 13.89 8.67
C LEU A 234 3.12 14.19 9.09
N GLU A 235 3.50 15.47 9.09
CA GLU A 235 4.80 15.97 9.53
C GLU A 235 4.94 15.89 11.06
N ASP A 236 3.93 16.38 11.80
CA ASP A 236 3.87 16.30 13.27
C ASP A 236 3.82 14.86 13.79
N LEU A 237 3.34 13.94 12.96
CA LEU A 237 3.09 12.55 13.32
C LEU A 237 4.32 11.64 13.22
N ASN A 238 5.46 12.15 12.73
CA ASN A 238 6.68 11.38 12.52
C ASN A 238 7.92 12.12 13.05
N PRO A 239 8.36 11.87 14.30
CA PRO A 239 9.56 12.52 14.86
C PRO A 239 10.82 12.31 14.01
N ARG A 240 10.89 11.22 13.22
CA ARG A 240 12.00 10.96 12.28
C ARG A 240 12.00 11.91 11.06
N LEU A 241 10.88 12.53 10.72
CA LEU A 241 10.74 13.50 9.64
C LEU A 241 11.33 14.85 10.08
N ALA A 242 11.15 15.22 11.36
CA ALA A 242 11.87 16.34 11.97
C ALA A 242 13.39 16.10 11.97
N ASP A 243 13.84 14.91 12.37
CA ASP A 243 15.26 14.55 12.40
C ASP A 243 15.88 14.48 10.99
N ALA A 244 15.18 13.88 10.02
CA ALA A 244 15.64 13.77 8.63
C ALA A 244 15.63 15.12 7.91
N GLY A 245 14.65 15.99 8.18
CA GLY A 245 14.60 17.36 7.67
C GLY A 245 15.72 18.24 8.26
N LEU A 246 16.05 18.08 9.54
CA LEU A 246 17.22 18.72 10.16
C LEU A 246 18.54 18.25 9.55
N ALA A 247 18.66 16.94 9.30
CA ALA A 247 19.84 16.35 8.66
C ALA A 247 20.00 16.80 7.19
N ALA A 248 18.91 16.86 6.42
CA ALA A 248 18.92 17.31 5.02
C ALA A 248 19.19 18.83 4.90
N LYS A 249 18.82 19.63 5.91
CA LYS A 249 19.07 21.09 5.97
C LYS A 249 20.46 21.47 6.49
N GLY A 250 21.34 20.51 6.79
CA GLY A 250 22.70 20.79 7.25
C GLY A 250 22.79 21.55 8.58
N CYS A 251 21.73 21.56 9.40
CA CYS A 251 21.72 22.22 10.69
C CYS A 251 21.84 21.17 11.81
N GLY A 252 23.06 21.02 12.34
CA GLY A 252 23.28 20.41 13.65
C GLY A 252 24.33 19.29 13.66
N ALA A 253 25.60 19.67 13.60
CA ALA A 253 26.67 18.83 14.10
C ALA A 253 26.48 18.60 15.61
N ILE A 254 25.84 17.49 16.00
CA ILE A 254 25.88 17.04 17.39
C ILE A 254 27.22 16.32 17.55
N GLY A 255 28.23 17.10 17.95
CA GLY A 255 29.51 16.57 18.40
C GLY A 255 29.29 15.63 19.58
N LEU A 256 29.52 14.34 19.34
CA LEU A 256 29.57 13.31 20.36
C LEU A 256 30.77 13.59 21.28
N ARG A 257 30.53 14.38 22.33
CA ARG A 257 31.51 14.64 23.39
C ARG A 257 31.50 13.43 24.32
N ILE A 258 32.38 12.47 24.06
CA ILE A 258 32.62 11.32 24.95
C ILE A 258 33.25 11.86 26.24
N PRO A 259 32.63 11.70 27.42
CA PRO A 259 33.32 11.96 28.68
C PRO A 259 34.28 10.81 28.97
N ALA A 260 35.56 11.15 29.04
CA ALA A 260 36.63 10.23 29.40
C ALA A 260 36.58 9.88 30.89
N GLY A 261 36.49 8.58 31.18
CA GLY A 261 37.20 7.92 32.29
C GLY A 261 36.59 7.97 33.69
N GLY A 262 36.52 6.78 34.32
CA GLY A 262 36.88 6.68 35.75
C GLY A 262 36.01 5.80 36.66
N HIS A 263 36.37 4.50 36.71
CA HIS A 263 36.41 3.65 37.92
C HIS A 263 35.16 2.92 38.48
N ARG A 264 35.17 1.60 38.19
CA ARG A 264 35.21 0.42 39.09
C ARG A 264 34.10 0.16 40.14
N ALA A 265 33.53 -1.05 39.98
CA ALA A 265 33.10 -2.05 40.98
C ALA A 265 31.74 -1.78 41.68
N LYS A 266 30.87 -2.74 42.00
CA LYS A 266 30.98 -4.18 42.32
C LYS A 266 29.69 -4.94 41.94
N ALA A 267 29.81 -6.27 41.92
CA ALA A 267 28.78 -7.29 41.70
C ALA A 267 28.08 -7.77 43.01
N LEU A 268 27.08 -8.65 42.81
CA LEU A 268 26.21 -9.42 43.74
C LEU A 268 25.01 -8.64 44.31
N MET A 269 23.77 -9.18 44.31
CA MET A 269 23.31 -10.58 44.36
C MET A 269 22.24 -10.88 43.29
#